data_AF-A0A6I6EGL0-F1
#
_entry.id   AF-A0A6I6EGL0-F1
#
_cell.length_a   1.000
_cell.length_b   1.000
_cell.length_c   1.000
_cell.angle_alpha   90.00
_cell.angle_beta   90.00
_cell.angle_gamma   90.00
#
_symmetry.space_group_name_H-M   'P 1'
#
loop_
_entity.id
_entity.type
_entity.pdbx_description
1 polymer ?
#
loop_
_entity_poly.entity_id
_entity_poly.type
_entity_poly.pdbx_seq_one_letter_code
_entity_poly.pdbx_strand_id
1 'polypeptide(L)'
;MRELTPEQQEHCARLPEYRRASYRYKASRMTDRERQIESIAWDAGRAWMALKAGEPHPRINTLSASQRTARLMTRRYAEQAAFYPRRPEIIVYEMDTTYLDYHTPHYGLGGAVRQD
;
A
#
# COMPACT_ATOMS: atom_id res chain seq x y z
N MET A 1 28.36 0.17 26.30
CA MET A 1 27.18 1.02 26.01
C MET A 1 26.82 0.83 24.55
N ARG A 2 25.54 0.68 24.19
CA ARG A 2 25.14 0.60 22.77
C ARG A 2 25.28 1.99 22.13
N GLU A 3 25.83 2.04 20.92
CA GLU A 3 26.00 3.28 20.17
C GLU A 3 24.66 3.83 19.66
N LEU A 4 24.60 5.16 19.51
CA LEU A 4 23.46 5.88 18.94
C LEU A 4 23.45 5.72 17.42
N THR A 5 22.26 5.56 16.84
CA THR A 5 22.13 5.63 15.37
C THR A 5 22.43 7.06 14.88
N PRO A 6 22.79 7.24 13.59
CA PRO A 6 23.07 8.58 13.04
C PRO A 6 21.91 9.58 13.27
N GLU A 7 20.67 9.12 13.16
CA GLU A 7 19.47 9.94 13.38
C GLU A 7 19.34 10.37 14.85
N GLN A 8 19.62 9.47 15.79
CA GLN A 8 19.62 9.79 17.22
C GLN A 8 20.78 10.71 17.59
N GLN A 9 21.93 10.61 16.91
CA GLN A 9 23.04 11.55 17.09
C GLN A 9 22.65 12.95 16.62
N GLU A 10 22.04 13.07 15.44
CA GLU A 10 21.50 14.33 14.89
C GLU A 10 20.46 14.94 15.83
N HIS A 11 19.50 14.13 16.32
CA HIS A 11 18.50 14.59 17.28
C HIS A 11 19.15 15.06 18.59
N CYS A 12 20.09 14.28 19.14
CA CYS A 12 20.81 14.63 20.35
C CYS A 12 21.60 15.94 20.20
N ALA A 13 22.17 16.21 19.02
CA ALA A 13 22.90 17.45 18.74
C ALA A 13 21.98 18.69 18.77
N ARG A 14 20.74 18.54 18.29
CA ARG A 14 19.72 19.61 18.28
C ARG A 14 19.15 19.91 19.67
N LEU A 15 19.26 18.98 20.62
CA LEU A 15 18.77 19.21 21.98
C LEU A 15 19.68 20.20 22.74
N PRO A 16 19.11 21.02 23.63
CA PRO A 16 19.88 21.82 24.59
C PRO A 16 20.84 20.95 25.41
N GLU A 17 22.01 21.48 25.77
CA GLU A 17 23.09 20.72 26.42
C GLU A 17 22.64 19.91 27.63
N TYR A 18 21.83 20.52 28.50
CA TYR A 18 21.31 19.88 29.71
C TYR A 18 20.44 18.65 29.45
N ARG A 19 19.86 18.50 28.25
CA ARG A 19 19.04 17.33 27.86
C ARG A 19 19.84 16.24 27.15
N ARG A 20 21.04 16.54 26.63
CA ARG A 20 21.83 15.60 25.83
C ARG A 20 22.23 14.36 26.62
N ALA A 21 22.65 14.54 27.88
CA ALA A 21 23.03 13.44 28.76
C ALA A 21 21.85 12.50 29.06
N SER A 22 20.68 13.07 29.40
CA SER A 22 19.45 12.30 29.66
C SER A 22 18.98 11.54 28.43
N TYR A 23 19.07 12.16 27.24
CA TYR A 23 18.70 11.50 25.98
C TYR A 23 19.65 10.34 25.65
N ARG A 24 20.97 10.55 25.75
CA ARG A 24 21.97 9.47 25.56
C ARG A 24 21.72 8.30 26.50
N TYR A 25 21.42 8.58 27.76
CA TYR A 25 21.10 7.56 28.74
C TYR A 25 19.85 6.77 28.34
N LYS A 26 18.76 7.45 27.95
CA LYS A 26 17.53 6.80 27.47
C LYS A 26 17.79 5.93 26.25
N ALA A 27 18.43 6.49 25.23
CA ALA A 27 18.72 5.80 23.96
C ALA A 27 19.62 4.57 24.14
N SER A 28 20.52 4.59 25.13
CA SER A 28 21.34 3.43 25.48
C SER A 28 20.52 2.23 25.99
N ARG A 29 19.31 2.49 26.50
CA ARG A 29 18.39 1.51 27.10
C ARG A 29 17.15 1.21 26.24
N MET A 30 16.98 1.88 25.10
CA MET A 30 15.85 1.63 24.21
C MET A 30 15.95 0.25 23.59
N THR A 31 14.84 -0.46 23.60
CA THR A 31 14.63 -1.71 22.86
C THR A 31 14.67 -1.46 21.36
N ASP A 32 14.88 -2.51 20.58
CA ASP A 32 14.95 -2.39 19.12
C ASP A 32 13.62 -1.89 18.52
N ARG A 33 12.49 -2.31 19.10
CA ARG A 33 11.15 -1.80 18.73
C ARG A 33 11.01 -0.30 18.99
N GLU A 34 11.46 0.18 20.14
CA GLU A 34 11.39 1.62 20.46
C GLU A 34 12.28 2.45 19.54
N ARG A 35 13.48 1.93 19.19
CA ARG A 35 14.36 2.57 18.21
C ARG A 35 13.69 2.66 16.83
N GLN A 36 13.02 1.58 16.41
CA GLN A 36 12.28 1.57 15.16
C GLN A 36 11.16 2.61 15.17
N ILE A 37 10.39 2.71 16.25
CA ILE A 37 9.33 3.71 16.40
C ILE A 37 9.92 5.12 16.35
N GLU A 38 11.04 5.37 17.03
CA GLU A 38 11.71 6.67 17.03
C GLU A 38 12.22 7.05 15.62
N SER A 39 12.82 6.12 14.87
CA SER A 39 13.25 6.35 13.49
C SER A 39 12.07 6.68 12.57
N ILE A 40 10.95 5.97 12.71
CA ILE A 40 9.70 6.25 11.99
C ILE A 40 9.20 7.67 12.31
N ALA A 41 9.20 8.06 13.59
CA ALA A 41 8.75 9.37 14.03
C ALA A 41 9.67 10.49 13.50
N TRP A 42 10.99 10.27 13.51
CA TRP A 42 11.97 11.20 12.97
C TRP A 42 11.75 11.44 11.47
N ASP A 43 11.61 10.36 10.71
CA ASP A 43 11.40 10.44 9.27
C ASP A 43 10.05 11.07 8.90
N ALA A 44 9.00 10.83 9.70
CA ALA A 44 7.73 11.53 9.56
C ALA A 44 7.87 13.04 9.84
N GLY A 45 8.65 13.42 10.84
CA GLY A 45 8.97 14.82 11.13
C GLY A 45 9.73 15.50 9.99
N ARG A 46 10.74 14.84 9.42
CA ARG A 46 11.46 15.34 8.23
C ARG A 46 10.55 15.51 7.03
N ALA A 47 9.67 14.53 6.77
CA ALA A 47 8.67 14.63 5.72
C ALA A 47 7.72 15.82 5.93
N TRP A 48 7.30 16.08 7.16
CA TRP A 48 6.44 17.24 7.45
C TRP A 48 7.16 18.58 7.23
N MET A 49 8.43 18.68 7.63
CA MET A 49 9.23 19.89 7.44
C MET A 49 9.51 20.13 5.95
N ALA A 50 9.85 19.09 5.19
CA ALA A 50 10.02 19.17 3.75
C ALA A 50 8.72 19.62 3.05
N LEU A 51 7.57 19.07 3.47
CA LEU A 51 6.26 19.50 2.95
C LEU A 51 6.02 20.99 3.18
N LYS A 52 6.32 21.49 4.38
CA LYS A 52 6.18 22.92 4.71
C LYS A 52 7.12 23.80 3.87
N ALA A 53 8.30 23.31 3.55
CA ALA A 53 9.27 24.00 2.71
C ALA A 53 8.97 23.87 1.21
N GLY A 54 8.01 23.03 0.81
CA GLY A 54 7.76 22.71 -0.60
C GLY A 54 8.80 21.79 -1.24
N GLU A 55 9.66 21.18 -0.42
CA GLU A 55 10.74 20.29 -0.86
C GLU A 55 10.23 18.85 -1.04
N PRO A 56 10.71 18.12 -2.06
CA PRO A 56 10.37 16.72 -2.23
C PRO A 56 11.01 15.87 -1.12
N HIS A 57 10.24 14.94 -0.55
CA HIS A 57 10.74 13.98 0.45
C HIS A 57 10.22 12.57 0.11
N PRO A 58 11.03 11.50 0.26
CA PRO A 58 10.62 10.14 -0.12
C PRO A 58 9.31 9.66 0.53
N ARG A 59 9.07 10.07 1.78
CA ARG A 59 7.81 9.82 2.51
C ARG A 59 6.62 10.64 2.00
N ILE A 60 6.86 11.84 1.47
CA ILE A 60 5.83 12.64 0.80
C ILE A 60 5.71 12.03 -0.60
N ASN A 61 4.77 11.09 -0.76
CA ASN A 61 4.35 10.70 -2.10
C ASN A 61 3.96 12.00 -2.83
N THR A 62 4.69 12.33 -3.90
CA THR A 62 4.38 13.40 -4.87
C THR A 62 3.08 13.13 -5.62
N LEU A 63 2.28 12.17 -5.13
CA LEU A 63 0.99 11.83 -5.65
C LEU A 63 0.01 12.98 -5.39
N SER A 64 -0.70 13.34 -6.45
CA SER A 64 -1.84 14.23 -6.38
C SER A 64 -2.91 13.67 -5.43
N ALA A 65 -3.82 14.53 -4.97
CA ALA A 65 -4.93 14.10 -4.11
C ALA A 65 -5.74 12.95 -4.74
N SER A 66 -5.97 12.98 -6.07
CA SER A 66 -6.67 11.92 -6.80
C SER A 66 -5.92 10.59 -6.79
N GLN A 67 -4.59 10.62 -6.94
CA GLN A 67 -3.75 9.42 -6.89
C GLN A 67 -3.68 8.81 -5.48
N ARG A 68 -3.73 9.62 -4.42
CA ARG A 68 -3.83 9.13 -3.04
C ARG A 68 -5.18 8.44 -2.79
N THR A 69 -6.27 9.06 -3.25
CA THR A 69 -7.62 8.48 -3.16
C THR A 69 -7.70 7.17 -3.92
N ALA A 70 -7.16 7.11 -5.14
CA ALA A 70 -7.11 5.87 -5.93
C ALA A 70 -6.40 4.74 -5.16
N ARG A 71 -5.21 5.00 -4.60
CA ARG A 71 -4.46 4.00 -3.80
C ARG A 71 -5.22 3.52 -2.56
N LEU A 72 -5.84 4.42 -1.82
CA LEU A 72 -6.66 4.07 -0.65
C LEU A 72 -7.84 3.17 -1.05
N MET A 73 -8.50 3.50 -2.16
CA MET A 73 -9.59 2.69 -2.71
C MET A 73 -9.09 1.32 -3.18
N THR A 74 -7.96 1.23 -3.87
CA THR A 74 -7.38 -0.06 -4.29
C THR A 74 -7.10 -0.98 -3.10
N ARG A 75 -6.54 -0.44 -2.01
CA ARG A 75 -6.32 -1.21 -0.78
C ARG A 75 -7.64 -1.71 -0.18
N ARG A 76 -8.64 -0.84 -0.09
CA ARG A 76 -9.97 -1.19 0.43
C ARG A 76 -10.64 -2.28 -0.41
N TYR A 77 -10.54 -2.19 -1.75
CA TYR A 77 -11.06 -3.21 -2.65
C TYR A 77 -10.31 -4.53 -2.54
N ALA A 78 -8.99 -4.52 -2.33
CA ALA A 78 -8.22 -5.75 -2.10
C ALA A 78 -8.60 -6.43 -0.77
N GLU A 79 -8.77 -5.66 0.31
CA GLU A 79 -9.24 -6.16 1.60
C GLU A 79 -10.66 -6.75 1.50
N GLN A 80 -11.56 -6.11 0.73
CA GLN A 80 -12.89 -6.63 0.45
C GLN A 80 -12.83 -7.91 -0.40
N ALA A 81 -12.02 -7.93 -1.47
CA ALA A 81 -11.84 -9.08 -2.34
C ALA A 81 -11.32 -10.32 -1.59
N ALA A 82 -10.46 -10.14 -0.59
CA ALA A 82 -9.96 -11.21 0.26
C ALA A 82 -11.05 -11.87 1.13
N PHE A 83 -12.17 -11.17 1.37
CA PHE A 83 -13.28 -11.69 2.16
C PHE A 83 -14.27 -12.53 1.33
N TYR A 84 -14.23 -12.41 0.00
CA TYR A 84 -15.10 -13.19 -0.88
C TYR A 84 -14.49 -14.58 -1.16
N PRO A 85 -15.31 -15.65 -1.16
CA PRO A 85 -14.84 -16.96 -1.60
C PRO A 85 -14.31 -16.86 -3.03
N ARG A 86 -13.26 -17.63 -3.34
CA ARG A 86 -12.74 -17.73 -4.72
C ARG A 86 -13.90 -18.02 -5.66
N ARG A 87 -13.99 -17.25 -6.75
CA ARG A 87 -15.00 -17.50 -7.78
C ARG A 87 -14.80 -18.94 -8.28
N PRO A 88 -15.89 -19.68 -8.54
CA PRO A 88 -15.77 -21.00 -9.16
C PRO A 88 -14.99 -20.84 -10.46
N GLU A 89 -13.92 -21.60 -10.59
CA GLU A 89 -13.16 -21.69 -11.83
C GLU A 89 -14.08 -22.36 -12.85
N ILE A 90 -14.42 -21.63 -13.91
CA ILE A 90 -15.13 -22.23 -15.05
C ILE A 90 -14.10 -23.09 -15.76
N ILE A 91 -14.21 -24.41 -15.57
CA ILE A 91 -13.45 -25.38 -16.36
C ILE A 91 -14.03 -25.30 -17.77
N VAL A 92 -13.35 -24.54 -18.64
CA VAL A 92 -13.61 -24.58 -20.07
C VAL A 92 -12.98 -25.88 -20.57
N TYR A 93 -13.81 -26.90 -20.75
CA TYR A 93 -13.41 -28.03 -21.58
C TYR A 93 -13.27 -27.49 -23.01
N GLU A 94 -12.12 -27.71 -23.64
CA GLU A 94 -12.00 -27.56 -25.09
C GLU A 94 -13.11 -28.41 -25.69
N MET A 95 -14.11 -27.75 -26.28
CA MET A 95 -15.11 -28.45 -27.07
C MET A 95 -14.37 -28.98 -28.28
N ASP A 96 -14.15 -30.30 -28.31
CA ASP A 96 -13.84 -31.01 -29.53
C ASP A 96 -14.81 -30.49 -30.59
N THR A 97 -14.24 -29.95 -31.66
CA THR A 97 -14.93 -29.37 -32.79
C THR A 97 -15.72 -30.45 -33.52
N THR A 98 -16.85 -30.85 -32.95
CA THR A 98 -17.77 -31.80 -33.56
C THR A 98 -19.08 -31.08 -33.80
N TYR A 99 -19.14 -30.48 -35.00
CA TYR A 99 -20.34 -30.05 -35.71
C TYR A 99 -21.21 -28.97 -35.05
N LEU A 100 -20.87 -27.71 -35.29
CA LEU A 100 -21.86 -26.66 -35.48
C LEU A 100 -21.97 -26.37 -36.97
N ASP A 101 -22.83 -27.12 -37.66
CA ASP A 101 -23.27 -26.78 -39.01
C ASP A 101 -24.05 -25.47 -38.93
N TYR A 102 -23.49 -24.40 -39.51
CA TYR A 102 -24.07 -23.05 -39.58
C TYR A 102 -25.36 -22.95 -40.42
N HIS A 103 -25.93 -24.09 -40.83
CA HIS A 103 -27.09 -24.17 -41.70
C HIS A 103 -28.40 -24.54 -40.98
N THR A 104 -28.37 -24.81 -39.67
CA THR A 104 -29.59 -25.20 -38.95
C THR A 104 -30.12 -24.04 -38.10
N PRO A 105 -31.21 -23.35 -38.52
CA PRO A 105 -31.82 -22.31 -37.70
C PRO A 105 -32.48 -22.93 -36.47
N HIS A 106 -32.08 -22.47 -35.29
CA HIS A 106 -32.71 -22.83 -34.02
C HIS A 106 -33.85 -21.85 -33.70
N TYR A 107 -35.06 -22.36 -33.54
CA TYR A 107 -36.25 -21.57 -33.18
C TYR A 107 -36.52 -21.67 -31.68
N GLY A 108 -36.72 -20.51 -31.02
CA GLY A 108 -37.22 -20.46 -29.65
C GLY A 108 -38.73 -20.72 -29.57
N LEU A 109 -39.25 -20.90 -28.35
CA LEU A 109 -40.69 -21.03 -28.12
C LEU A 109 -41.40 -19.76 -28.61
N GLY A 110 -42.15 -19.87 -29.72
CA GLY A 110 -42.79 -18.73 -30.41
C GLY A 110 -42.25 -18.42 -31.81
N GLY A 111 -41.27 -19.17 -32.33
CA GLY A 111 -40.87 -19.10 -33.75
C GLY A 111 -40.04 -17.86 -34.16
N ALA A 112 -39.58 -17.05 -33.20
CA ALA A 112 -38.73 -15.91 -33.52
C ALA A 112 -37.27 -16.36 -33.76
N VAL A 113 -36.74 -16.02 -34.94
CA VAL A 113 -35.32 -16.18 -35.30
C VAL A 113 -34.54 -15.02 -34.68
N ARG A 114 -33.52 -15.30 -33.86
CA ARG A 114 -32.54 -14.28 -33.47
C ARG A 114 -31.58 -14.07 -34.64
N GLN A 115 -31.49 -12.84 -35.13
CA GLN A 115 -30.32 -12.36 -35.86
C GLN A 115 -29.53 -11.45 -34.91
N ASP A 116 -28.20 -11.50 -35.02
CA ASP A 116 -27.27 -10.59 -34.34
C ASP A 116 -27.55 -9.12 -34.66
#